data_AF-A0A971BZJ0-F1
#
_entry.id   AF-A0A971BZJ0-F1
#
_cell.length_a   1.000
_cell.length_b   1.000
_cell.length_c   1.000
_cell.angle_alpha   90.00
_cell.angle_beta   90.00
_cell.angle_gamma   90.00
#
_symmetry.space_group_name_H-M   'P 1'
#
loop_
_entity.id
_entity.type
_entity.pdbx_description
1 polymer ?
#
loop_
_entity_poly.entity_id
_entity_poly.type
_entity_poly.pdbx_seq_one_letter_code
_entity_poly.pdbx_strand_id
1 'polypeptide(L)'
;MLGTDLDLNTILQITIGFLSAFVISLYLSLVIWTFRDIRSRTRDVFAQLLATLLVVVLNLPGLLLYLILRPKETLAQTYERALEEEALLRDVEERLTCPSCRAPVEKEYMICPECQTRLRRKCTKCGRLLDLRWTVCPYCATDVQAPLARRDETLARPEIEPQR
;
A
#
# COMPACT_ATOMS: atom_id res chain seq x y z
N MET A 1 -59.94 44.03 -30.80
CA MET A 1 -58.50 43.77 -31.07
C MET A 1 -57.66 43.76 -29.78
N LEU A 2 -58.23 43.41 -28.61
CA LEU A 2 -57.53 43.39 -27.31
C LEU A 2 -57.54 41.98 -26.65
N GLY A 3 -58.14 40.98 -27.31
CA GLY A 3 -58.31 39.63 -26.75
C GLY A 3 -57.16 38.67 -27.05
N THR A 4 -56.57 38.78 -28.25
CA THR A 4 -55.48 37.88 -28.70
C THR A 4 -54.16 38.08 -27.95
N ASP A 5 -53.90 39.29 -27.45
CA ASP A 5 -52.66 39.62 -26.72
C ASP A 5 -52.65 39.08 -25.29
N LEU A 6 -53.83 38.94 -24.66
CA LEU A 6 -53.95 38.38 -23.30
C LEU A 6 -53.72 36.87 -23.28
N ASP A 7 -54.27 36.14 -24.27
CA ASP A 7 -54.09 34.68 -24.39
C ASP A 7 -52.64 34.35 -24.76
N LEU A 8 -52.02 35.12 -25.65
CA LEU A 8 -50.62 34.93 -26.03
C LEU A 8 -49.66 35.16 -24.86
N ASN A 9 -49.87 36.21 -24.05
CA ASN A 9 -49.04 36.46 -22.86
C ASN A 9 -49.24 35.36 -21.81
N THR A 10 -50.47 34.87 -21.62
CA THR A 10 -50.75 33.78 -20.67
C THR A 10 -50.09 32.47 -21.11
N ILE A 11 -50.19 32.11 -22.40
CA ILE A 11 -49.50 30.94 -22.97
C ILE A 11 -47.97 31.11 -22.85
N LEU A 12 -47.44 32.30 -23.12
CA LEU A 12 -46.02 32.61 -22.98
C LEU A 12 -45.54 32.48 -21.52
N GLN A 13 -46.32 32.96 -20.55
CA GLN A 13 -45.98 32.84 -19.13
C GLN A 13 -45.99 31.39 -18.66
N ILE A 14 -47.00 30.62 -19.06
CA ILE A 14 -47.10 29.19 -18.71
C ILE A 14 -45.91 28.42 -19.31
N THR A 15 -45.61 28.65 -20.58
CA THR A 15 -44.49 27.98 -21.26
C THR A 15 -43.13 28.34 -20.67
N ILE A 16 -42.89 29.61 -20.35
CA ILE A 16 -41.67 30.05 -19.65
C ILE A 16 -41.58 29.43 -18.24
N GLY A 17 -42.70 29.33 -17.53
CA GLY A 17 -42.78 28.68 -16.22
C GLY A 17 -42.35 27.21 -16.28
N PHE A 18 -42.90 26.44 -17.22
CA PHE A 18 -42.51 25.04 -17.41
C PHE A 18 -41.05 24.89 -17.88
N LEU A 19 -40.60 25.72 -18.82
CA LEU A 19 -39.22 25.69 -19.32
C LEU A 19 -38.22 26.01 -18.21
N SER A 20 -38.49 27.04 -17.41
CA SER A 20 -37.62 27.42 -16.29
C SER A 20 -37.57 26.34 -15.21
N ALA A 21 -38.70 25.73 -14.84
CA ALA A 21 -38.73 24.61 -13.92
C ALA A 21 -37.90 23.42 -14.41
N PHE A 22 -38.00 23.09 -15.70
CA PHE A 22 -37.20 22.03 -16.32
C PHE A 22 -35.70 22.35 -16.31
N VAL A 23 -35.32 23.58 -16.70
CA VAL A 23 -33.92 24.04 -16.68
C VAL A 23 -33.34 24.03 -15.27
N ILE A 24 -34.10 24.47 -14.27
CA ILE A 24 -33.68 24.45 -12.86
C ILE A 24 -33.45 23.01 -12.39
N SER A 25 -34.36 22.09 -12.72
CA SER A 25 -34.21 20.67 -12.37
C SER A 25 -32.96 20.06 -13.02
N LEU A 26 -32.70 20.38 -14.29
CA LEU A 26 -31.52 19.91 -15.02
C LEU A 26 -30.24 20.50 -14.40
N TYR A 27 -30.24 21.78 -14.06
CA TYR A 27 -29.13 22.46 -13.41
C TYR A 27 -28.80 21.84 -12.04
N LEU A 28 -29.80 21.64 -11.18
CA LEU A 28 -29.60 20.99 -9.88
C LEU A 28 -29.08 19.55 -10.03
N SER A 29 -29.60 18.80 -11.00
CA SER A 29 -29.11 17.46 -11.32
C SER A 29 -27.63 17.47 -11.74
N LEU A 30 -27.21 18.43 -12.58
CA LEU A 30 -25.81 18.60 -12.97
C LEU A 30 -24.93 18.93 -11.76
N VAL A 31 -25.35 19.86 -10.91
CA VAL A 31 -24.58 20.24 -9.72
C VAL A 31 -24.40 19.04 -8.78
N ILE A 32 -25.48 18.30 -8.50
CA ILE A 32 -25.45 17.10 -7.64
C ILE A 32 -24.57 16.01 -8.27
N TRP A 33 -24.69 15.79 -9.58
CA TRP A 33 -23.87 14.82 -10.31
C TRP A 33 -22.39 15.17 -10.24
N THR A 34 -22.04 16.45 -10.44
CA THR A 34 -20.66 16.94 -10.40
C THR A 34 -20.06 16.77 -9.01
N PHE A 35 -20.82 17.11 -7.96
CA PHE A 35 -20.40 16.92 -6.57
C PHE A 35 -20.16 15.44 -6.25
N ARG A 36 -21.04 14.54 -6.71
CA ARG A 36 -20.89 13.09 -6.51
C ARG A 36 -19.70 12.52 -7.29
N ASP A 37 -19.48 12.96 -8.53
CA ASP A 37 -18.36 12.54 -9.37
C ASP A 37 -17.03 12.95 -8.73
N ILE A 38 -16.85 14.21 -8.33
CA ILE A 38 -15.58 14.69 -7.74
C ILE A 38 -15.30 14.04 -6.37
N ARG A 39 -16.31 13.86 -5.51
CA ARG A 39 -16.14 13.22 -4.21
C ARG A 39 -15.70 11.76 -4.32
N SER A 40 -16.14 11.06 -5.37
CA SER A 40 -15.69 9.69 -5.65
C SER A 40 -14.26 9.60 -6.16
N ARG A 41 -13.70 10.71 -6.69
CA ARG A 41 -12.41 10.73 -7.39
C ARG A 41 -11.28 11.33 -6.56
N THR A 42 -11.57 12.28 -5.68
CA THR A 42 -10.53 13.04 -4.95
C THR A 42 -10.96 13.35 -3.52
N ARG A 43 -10.04 13.19 -2.55
CA ARG A 43 -10.27 13.51 -1.12
C ARG A 43 -10.00 14.98 -0.79
N ASP A 44 -9.34 15.67 -1.71
CA ASP A 44 -8.91 17.05 -1.57
C ASP A 44 -10.10 18.02 -1.64
N VAL A 45 -10.39 18.69 -0.52
CA VAL A 45 -11.59 19.52 -0.35
C VAL A 45 -11.53 20.77 -1.23
N PHE A 46 -10.34 21.32 -1.47
CA PHE A 46 -10.15 22.49 -2.34
C PHE A 46 -10.54 22.19 -3.79
N ALA A 47 -10.15 21.03 -4.32
CA ALA A 47 -10.52 20.60 -5.67
C ALA A 47 -12.03 20.38 -5.80
N GLN A 48 -12.67 19.81 -4.77
CA GLN A 48 -14.12 19.65 -4.73
C GLN A 48 -14.86 20.99 -4.76
N LEU A 49 -14.42 21.95 -3.94
CA LEU A 49 -15.00 23.30 -3.90
C LEU A 49 -14.81 24.04 -5.22
N LEU A 50 -13.60 24.04 -5.77
CA LEU A 50 -13.30 24.73 -7.03
C LEU A 50 -14.10 24.14 -8.19
N ALA A 51 -14.17 22.81 -8.33
CA ALA A 51 -14.94 22.16 -9.38
C ALA A 51 -16.45 22.45 -9.29
N THR A 52 -17.01 22.38 -8.07
CA THR A 52 -18.43 22.69 -7.84
C THR A 52 -18.72 24.15 -8.15
N LEU A 53 -17.87 25.07 -7.69
CA LEU A 53 -17.99 26.51 -7.95
C LEU A 53 -17.91 26.82 -9.45
N LEU A 54 -17.01 26.17 -10.19
CA LEU A 54 -16.82 26.39 -11.61
C LEU A 54 -18.06 25.95 -12.41
N VAL A 55 -18.67 24.81 -12.08
CA VAL A 55 -19.94 24.39 -12.71
C VAL A 55 -21.12 25.27 -12.30
N VAL A 56 -21.17 25.72 -11.04
CA VAL A 56 -22.23 26.62 -10.56
C VAL A 56 -22.18 27.98 -11.28
N VAL A 57 -21.00 28.57 -11.41
CA VAL A 57 -20.79 29.90 -12.01
C VAL A 57 -20.83 29.86 -13.53
N LEU A 58 -20.10 28.91 -14.15
CA LEU A 58 -19.97 28.84 -15.61
C LEU A 58 -20.95 27.88 -16.28
N ASN A 59 -21.87 27.21 -15.58
CA ASN A 59 -22.89 26.33 -16.19
C ASN A 59 -22.29 25.34 -17.23
N LEU A 60 -22.69 25.47 -18.50
CA LEU A 60 -22.31 24.63 -19.64
C LEU A 60 -20.81 24.69 -19.96
N PRO A 61 -20.18 25.88 -20.17
CA PRO A 61 -18.73 25.95 -20.34
C PRO A 61 -17.97 25.48 -19.09
N GLY A 62 -18.56 25.63 -17.90
CA GLY A 62 -17.97 25.13 -16.66
C GLY A 62 -17.92 23.61 -16.59
N LEU A 63 -18.97 22.93 -17.06
CA LEU A 63 -19.01 21.48 -17.21
C LEU A 63 -17.94 21.00 -18.22
N LEU A 64 -17.79 21.72 -19.33
CA LEU A 64 -16.84 21.36 -20.39
C LEU A 64 -15.38 21.48 -19.91
N LEU A 65 -15.07 22.57 -19.20
CA LEU A 65 -13.78 22.74 -18.52
C LEU A 65 -13.58 21.69 -17.42
N TYR A 66 -14.61 21.38 -16.62
CA TYR A 66 -14.55 20.33 -15.62
C TYR A 66 -14.18 18.97 -16.23
N LEU A 67 -14.80 18.59 -17.35
CA LEU A 67 -14.51 17.32 -18.03
C LEU A 67 -13.06 17.25 -18.53
N ILE A 68 -12.46 18.38 -18.90
CA ILE A 68 -11.06 18.47 -19.31
C ILE A 68 -10.11 18.45 -18.11
N LEU A 69 -10.43 19.19 -17.04
CA LEU A 69 -9.63 19.25 -15.81
C LEU A 69 -9.76 17.98 -14.95
N ARG A 70 -10.71 17.11 -15.28
CA ARG A 70 -11.09 15.91 -14.52
C ARG A 70 -9.86 15.01 -14.26
N PRO A 71 -9.42 14.86 -12.99
CA PRO A 71 -8.24 14.06 -12.68
C PRO A 71 -8.47 12.59 -13.06
N LYS A 72 -7.44 11.99 -13.68
CA LYS A 72 -7.51 10.64 -14.27
C LYS A 72 -7.29 9.51 -13.26
N GLU A 73 -6.65 9.78 -12.13
CA GLU A 73 -6.39 8.76 -11.11
C GLU A 73 -7.46 8.78 -10.03
N THR A 74 -8.04 7.61 -9.76
CA THR A 74 -9.05 7.43 -8.72
C THR A 74 -8.38 6.99 -7.41
N LEU A 75 -8.86 7.49 -6.26
CA LEU A 75 -8.35 7.10 -4.93
C LEU A 75 -8.30 5.58 -4.71
N ALA A 76 -9.25 4.84 -5.29
CA ALA A 76 -9.30 3.39 -5.22
C ALA A 76 -8.05 2.74 -5.86
N GLN A 77 -7.62 3.24 -7.02
CA GLN A 77 -6.46 2.72 -7.73
C GLN A 77 -5.14 2.99 -6.97
N THR A 78 -5.03 4.12 -6.28
CA THR A 78 -3.84 4.40 -5.45
C THR A 78 -3.77 3.51 -4.22
N TYR A 79 -4.92 3.16 -3.64
CA TYR A 79 -4.99 2.29 -2.48
C TYR A 79 -4.71 0.82 -2.84
N GLU A 80 -5.24 0.34 -3.98
CA GLU A 80 -4.95 -1.00 -4.49
C GLU A 80 -3.46 -1.19 -4.80
N ARG A 81 -2.82 -0.23 -5.46
CA ARG A 81 -1.37 -0.28 -5.72
C ARG A 81 -0.53 -0.31 -4.43
N ALA A 82 -0.92 0.48 -3.44
CA ALA A 82 -0.24 0.47 -2.13
C ALA A 82 -0.39 -0.90 -1.44
N LEU A 83 -1.58 -1.51 -1.50
CA LEU A 83 -1.82 -2.83 -0.91
C LEU A 83 -1.07 -3.96 -1.64
N GLU A 84 -0.98 -3.89 -2.97
CA GLU A 84 -0.19 -4.82 -3.78
C GLU A 84 1.31 -4.71 -3.46
N GLU A 85 1.82 -3.49 -3.32
CA GLU A 85 3.22 -3.24 -2.96
C GLU A 85 3.55 -3.80 -1.56
N GLU A 86 2.67 -3.57 -0.57
CA GLU A 86 2.82 -4.13 0.78
C GLU A 86 2.79 -5.67 0.78
N ALA A 87 1.92 -6.29 -0.03
CA ALA A 87 1.84 -7.75 -0.16
C ALA A 87 3.09 -8.34 -0.84
N LEU A 88 3.64 -7.66 -1.84
CA LEU A 88 4.83 -8.12 -2.57
C LEU A 88 6.11 -7.98 -1.72
N LEU A 89 6.24 -6.91 -0.93
CA LEU A 89 7.37 -6.73 -0.02
C LEU A 89 7.40 -7.79 1.09
N ARG A 90 6.23 -8.24 1.58
CA ARG A 90 6.12 -9.33 2.54
C ARG A 90 6.70 -10.66 2.04
N ASP A 91 6.52 -10.98 0.76
CA ASP A 91 7.03 -12.23 0.16
C ASP A 91 8.56 -12.22 -0.02
N VAL A 92 9.16 -11.04 -0.17
CA VAL A 92 10.61 -10.88 -0.34
C VAL A 92 11.35 -10.95 1.00
N GLU A 93 10.77 -10.45 2.10
CA GLU A 93 11.40 -10.43 3.43
C GLU A 93 11.61 -11.85 4.03
N GLU A 94 10.82 -12.85 3.62
CA GLU A 94 10.90 -14.20 4.19
C GLU A 94 12.02 -15.09 3.62
N ARG A 95 12.71 -14.68 2.55
CA ARG A 95 13.73 -15.52 1.90
C ARG A 95 15.06 -15.47 2.63
N LEU A 96 15.21 -16.34 3.62
CA LEU A 96 16.50 -16.64 4.24
C LEU A 96 17.47 -17.21 3.19
N THR A 97 18.71 -16.75 3.22
CA THR A 97 19.74 -17.13 2.24
C THR A 97 20.94 -17.76 2.95
N CYS A 98 21.55 -18.80 2.36
CA CYS A 98 22.74 -19.44 2.92
C CYS A 98 23.94 -18.47 2.91
N PRO A 99 24.71 -18.33 4.01
CA PRO A 99 25.89 -17.46 4.06
C PRO A 99 27.08 -17.97 3.23
N SER A 100 27.09 -19.25 2.85
CA SER A 100 28.19 -19.86 2.08
C SER A 100 27.94 -19.80 0.57
N CYS A 101 26.81 -20.33 0.09
CA CYS A 101 26.53 -20.41 -1.35
C CYS A 101 25.45 -19.43 -1.86
N ARG A 102 24.81 -18.65 -0.97
CA ARG A 102 23.69 -17.76 -1.29
C ARG A 102 22.48 -18.45 -1.93
N ALA A 103 22.35 -19.77 -1.80
CA ALA A 103 21.12 -20.47 -2.17
C ALA A 103 19.97 -20.08 -1.22
N PRO A 104 18.72 -20.03 -1.71
CA PRO A 104 17.54 -19.84 -0.86
C PRO A 104 17.39 -21.03 0.10
N VAL A 105 17.11 -20.75 1.37
CA VAL A 105 16.99 -21.78 2.42
C VAL A 105 15.74 -21.53 3.27
N GLU A 106 15.06 -22.62 3.64
CA GLU A 106 13.85 -22.54 4.45
C GLU A 106 14.16 -22.38 5.95
N LYS A 107 13.20 -21.88 6.73
CA LYS A 107 13.35 -21.69 8.20
C LYS A 107 13.66 -23.00 8.93
N GLU A 108 13.21 -24.15 8.44
CA GLU A 108 13.39 -25.44 9.13
C GLU A 108 14.68 -26.17 8.74
N TYR A 109 15.44 -25.67 7.76
CA TYR A 109 16.61 -26.37 7.23
C TYR A 109 17.78 -26.35 8.23
N MET A 110 18.26 -27.54 8.60
CA MET A 110 19.47 -27.69 9.43
C MET A 110 20.76 -27.61 8.61
N ILE A 111 20.70 -28.05 7.34
CA ILE A 111 21.82 -28.16 6.41
C ILE A 111 21.36 -27.60 5.07
N CYS A 112 22.21 -26.83 4.40
CA CYS A 112 21.94 -26.34 3.05
C CYS A 112 21.99 -27.49 2.04
N PRO A 113 20.98 -27.67 1.16
CA PRO A 113 20.99 -28.75 0.16
C PRO A 113 22.09 -28.58 -0.90
N GLU A 114 22.47 -27.35 -1.24
CA GLU A 114 23.46 -27.07 -2.31
C GLU A 114 24.90 -27.24 -1.84
N CYS A 115 25.25 -26.68 -0.68
CA CYS A 115 26.65 -26.65 -0.21
C CYS A 115 26.89 -27.45 1.06
N GLN A 116 25.87 -28.10 1.61
CA GLN A 116 25.94 -28.89 2.84
C GLN A 116 26.43 -28.10 4.08
N THR A 117 26.46 -26.77 4.00
CA THR A 117 26.82 -25.91 5.14
C THR A 117 25.73 -26.02 6.20
N ARG A 118 26.13 -26.14 7.47
CA ARG A 118 25.20 -26.12 8.61
C ARG A 118 24.60 -24.73 8.77
N LEU A 119 23.28 -24.65 8.69
CA LEU A 119 22.52 -23.39 8.78
C LEU A 119 21.95 -23.13 10.16
N ARG A 120 21.65 -24.20 10.93
CA ARG A 120 21.04 -24.14 12.26
C ARG A 120 21.58 -25.23 13.18
N ARG A 121 21.48 -24.99 14.49
CA ARG A 121 21.81 -25.96 15.55
C ARG A 121 20.65 -26.13 16.52
N LYS A 122 20.50 -27.31 17.11
CA LYS A 122 19.50 -27.54 18.17
C LYS A 122 20.04 -27.05 19.52
N CYS A 123 19.19 -26.42 20.32
CA CYS A 123 19.51 -26.11 21.70
C CYS A 123 19.67 -27.41 22.51
N THR A 124 20.69 -27.49 23.36
CA THR A 124 20.95 -28.65 24.24
C THR A 124 19.91 -28.81 25.34
N LYS A 125 19.23 -27.72 25.75
CA LYS A 125 18.21 -27.74 26.81
C LYS A 125 16.79 -27.95 26.28
N CYS A 126 16.38 -27.18 25.27
CA CYS A 126 14.98 -27.19 24.78
C CYS A 126 14.80 -27.89 23.42
N GLY A 127 15.86 -28.32 22.76
CA GLY A 127 15.80 -29.03 21.47
C GLY A 127 15.39 -28.20 20.25
N ARG A 128 14.99 -26.93 20.42
CA ARG A 128 14.58 -26.04 19.33
C ARG A 128 15.75 -25.65 18.42
N LEU A 129 15.45 -25.44 17.13
CA LEU A 129 16.40 -24.94 16.14
C LEU A 129 16.76 -23.47 16.40
N LEU A 130 18.04 -23.16 16.36
CA LEU A 130 18.61 -21.84 16.57
C LEU A 130 19.54 -21.49 15.40
N ASP A 131 19.55 -20.23 15.00
CA ASP A 131 20.53 -19.68 14.06
C ASP A 131 21.94 -19.80 14.67
N LEU A 132 22.96 -20.10 13.86
CA LEU A 132 24.34 -20.22 14.35
C LEU A 132 24.86 -18.91 14.96
N ARG A 133 24.35 -17.76 14.54
CA ARG A 133 24.74 -16.44 15.04
C ARG A 133 24.28 -16.16 16.47
N TRP A 134 23.30 -16.92 16.97
CA TRP A 134 22.76 -16.68 18.31
C TRP A 134 23.64 -17.32 19.39
N THR A 135 24.05 -16.50 20.35
CA THR A 135 24.88 -16.88 21.49
C THR A 135 24.03 -17.45 22.64
N VAL A 136 22.81 -16.95 22.81
CA VAL A 136 21.85 -17.35 23.83
C VAL A 136 20.54 -17.80 23.17
N CYS A 137 19.93 -18.86 23.69
CA CYS A 137 18.65 -19.34 23.19
C CYS A 137 17.49 -18.41 23.61
N PRO A 138 16.71 -17.81 22.67
CA PRO A 138 15.61 -16.91 23.03
C PRO A 138 14.43 -17.58 23.76
N TYR A 139 14.33 -18.91 23.68
CA TYR A 139 13.22 -19.67 24.27
C TYR A 139 13.49 -20.18 25.67
N CYS A 140 14.76 -20.41 26.04
CA CYS A 140 15.12 -21.02 27.32
C CYS A 140 16.30 -20.34 28.03
N ALA A 141 16.76 -19.21 27.49
CA ALA A 141 17.87 -18.38 27.99
C ALA A 141 19.19 -19.13 28.23
N THR A 142 19.37 -20.31 27.61
CA THR A 142 20.58 -21.12 27.77
C THR A 142 21.67 -20.62 26.85
N ASP A 143 22.88 -20.47 27.36
CA ASP A 143 24.07 -20.18 26.58
C ASP A 143 24.43 -21.38 25.70
N VAL A 144 24.61 -21.13 24.40
CA VAL A 144 24.80 -22.16 23.37
C VAL A 144 26.24 -22.19 22.85
N GLN A 145 27.14 -21.30 23.30
CA GLN A 145 28.56 -21.29 22.90
C GLN A 145 29.43 -22.29 23.67
N ALA A 146 28.92 -22.84 24.78
CA ALA A 146 29.68 -23.63 25.75
C ALA A 146 30.43 -24.92 25.29
N PRO A 147 30.20 -25.56 24.11
CA PRO A 147 30.96 -26.78 23.78
C PRO A 147 32.25 -26.59 22.97
N LEU A 148 32.45 -25.49 22.22
CA LEU A 148 33.57 -25.41 21.25
C LEU A 148 34.88 -24.84 21.81
N ALA A 149 34.84 -24.05 22.89
CA ALA A 149 36.04 -23.45 23.45
C ALA A 149 36.98 -24.44 24.16
N ARG A 150 36.52 -25.68 24.46
CA ARG A 150 37.28 -26.62 25.29
C ARG A 150 38.16 -27.62 24.53
N ARG A 151 38.14 -27.63 23.19
CA ARG A 151 38.94 -28.59 22.39
C ARG A 151 40.23 -28.01 21.80
N ASP A 152 40.35 -26.69 21.68
CA ASP A 152 41.52 -26.07 21.04
C ASP A 152 42.69 -25.80 22.02
N GLU A 153 42.41 -25.64 23.32
CA GLU A 153 43.45 -25.32 24.31
C GLU A 153 44.31 -26.54 24.72
N THR A 154 43.79 -27.76 24.57
CA THR A 154 44.50 -28.99 24.99
C THR A 154 45.53 -29.49 23.97
N LEU A 155 45.50 -29.03 22.72
CA LEU A 155 46.40 -29.50 21.65
C LEU A 155 47.57 -28.56 21.34
N ALA A 156 47.66 -27.40 21.99
CA ALA A 156 48.57 -26.32 21.62
C ALA A 156 49.89 -26.24 22.42
N ARG A 157 50.34 -27.31 23.11
CA ARG A 157 51.70 -27.31 23.68
C ARG A 157 52.46 -28.63 23.56
N PRO A 158 53.32 -28.78 22.55
CA PRO A 158 54.58 -29.47 22.74
C PRO A 158 55.58 -28.47 23.34
N GLU A 159 55.98 -28.75 24.59
CA GLU A 159 57.13 -28.14 25.25
C GLU A 159 58.39 -28.43 24.42
N ILE A 160 59.07 -27.39 23.90
CA ILE A 160 60.41 -27.51 23.31
C ILE A 160 61.38 -26.80 24.25
N GLU A 161 62.13 -27.60 24.98
CA GLU A 161 63.23 -27.26 25.88
C GLU A 161 64.33 -26.45 25.15
N PRO A 162 64.84 -25.33 25.69
CA PRO A 162 66.01 -24.66 25.13
C PRO A 162 67.28 -25.25 25.74
N GLN A 163 67.94 -26.16 25.02
CA GLN A 163 69.28 -26.65 25.38
C GLN A 163 70.34 -25.68 24.84
N ARG A 164 71.07 -25.05 25.76
CA ARG A 164 72.24 -24.19 25.56
C ARG A 164 73.52 -25.02 25.65
#